data_AF-A0A920BXA9-F1
#
_entry.id   AF-A0A920BXA9-F1
#
_cell.length_a   1.000
_cell.length_b   1.000
_cell.length_c   1.000
_cell.angle_alpha   90.00
_cell.angle_beta   90.00
_cell.angle_gamma   90.00
#
_symmetry.space_group_name_H-M   'P 1'
#
loop_
_entity.id
_entity.type
_entity.pdbx_description
1 polymer ?
#
loop_
_entity_poly.entity_id
_entity_poly.type
_entity_poly.pdbx_seq_one_letter_code
_entity_poly.pdbx_strand_id
1 'polypeptide(L)' 'MSPLQEINQIASKLPLAVLMDINQRIGDWLASGGNEDDPYIEQQLRFAKRFVPENNYPNKGRLTQE' A
#
# COMPACT_ATOMS: atom_id res chain seq x y z
N MET A 1 -5.72 -5.79 9.67
CA MET A 1 -5.96 -5.54 8.22
C MET A 1 -4.64 -5.84 7.56
N SER A 2 -4.61 -6.73 6.57
CA SER A 2 -3.36 -7.09 5.90
C SER A 2 -2.86 -5.92 5.04
N PRO A 3 -1.56 -5.82 4.74
CA PRO A 3 -1.05 -4.75 3.90
C PRO A 3 -1.67 -4.79 2.49
N LEU A 4 -1.94 -5.99 1.95
CA LEU A 4 -2.65 -6.17 0.67
C LEU A 4 -4.07 -5.60 0.69
N GLN A 5 -4.82 -5.80 1.78
CA GLN A 5 -6.15 -5.22 1.95
C GLN A 5 -6.11 -3.68 1.94
N GLU A 6 -5.11 -3.07 2.59
CA GLU A 6 -4.94 -1.61 2.56
C GLU A 6 -4.58 -1.11 1.16
N ILE A 7 -3.74 -1.83 0.39
CA ILE A 7 -3.44 -1.49 -1.01
C ILE A 7 -4.73 -1.45 -1.84
N ASN A 8 -5.59 -2.48 -1.69
CA ASN A 8 -6.85 -2.55 -2.43
C ASN A 8 -7.79 -1.37 -2.12
N GLN A 9 -7.77 -0.83 -0.90
CA GLN A 9 -8.58 0.32 -0.52
C GLN A 9 -8.13 1.64 -1.16
N ILE A 10 -6.85 1.76 -1.51
CA ILE A 10 -6.30 2.95 -2.17
C ILE A 10 -6.03 2.77 -3.65
N ALA A 11 -6.21 1.58 -4.21
CA ALA A 11 -5.91 1.27 -5.60
C ALA A 11 -6.54 2.29 -6.57
N SER A 12 -7.79 2.72 -6.31
CA SER A 12 -8.50 3.71 -7.13
C SER A 12 -7.93 5.13 -7.06
N LYS A 13 -7.08 5.42 -6.07
CA LYS A 13 -6.41 6.72 -5.87
C LYS A 13 -5.02 6.75 -6.47
N LEU A 14 -4.48 5.61 -6.90
CA LEU A 14 -3.13 5.52 -7.44
C LEU A 14 -3.12 5.90 -8.94
N PRO A 15 -2.04 6.54 -9.43
CA PRO A 15 -1.79 6.61 -10.86
C PRO A 15 -1.76 5.21 -11.48
N LEU A 16 -2.32 5.05 -12.68
CA LEU A 16 -2.44 3.74 -13.33
C LEU A 16 -1.10 3.00 -13.42
N ALA A 17 -0.03 3.69 -13.81
CA ALA A 17 1.31 3.10 -13.91
C ALA A 17 1.82 2.58 -12.55
N VAL A 18 1.51 3.28 -11.45
CA VAL A 18 1.90 2.89 -10.09
C VAL A 18 1.10 1.66 -9.65
N LEU A 19 -0.21 1.64 -9.89
CA LEU A 19 -1.05 0.48 -9.59
C LEU A 19 -0.60 -0.77 -10.36
N MET A 20 -0.28 -0.63 -11.65
CA MET A 20 0.20 -1.74 -12.47
C MET A 20 1.53 -2.32 -11.96
N ASP A 21 2.50 -1.47 -11.60
CA ASP A 21 3.79 -1.92 -11.05
C ASP A 21 3.61 -2.66 -9.72
N ILE A 22 2.79 -2.12 -8.81
CA ILE A 22 2.49 -2.76 -7.52
C ILE A 22 1.80 -4.11 -7.74
N ASN A 23 0.80 -4.18 -8.61
CA ASN A 23 0.09 -5.42 -8.91
C ASN A 23 1.03 -6.50 -9.49
N GLN A 24 1.93 -6.11 -10.39
CA GLN A 24 2.91 -7.03 -10.97
C GLN A 24 3.85 -7.57 -9.88
N ARG A 25 4.42 -6.69 -9.05
CA ARG A 25 5.32 -7.07 -7.96
C ARG A 25 4.69 -8.00 -6.94
N ILE A 26 3.44 -7.72 -6.56
CA ILE A 26 2.69 -8.58 -5.63
C ILE A 26 2.39 -9.93 -6.29
N GLY A 27 1.96 -9.93 -7.55
CA GLY A 27 1.72 -11.15 -8.32
C GLY A 27 2.96 -12.03 -8.40
N ASP A 28 4.11 -11.44 -8.74
CA ASP A 28 5.40 -12.15 -8.81
C ASP A 28 5.81 -12.70 -7.44
N TRP A 29 5.62 -11.93 -6.38
CA TRP A 29 5.92 -12.37 -5.01
C TRP A 29 5.07 -13.58 -4.59
N LEU A 30 3.76 -13.50 -4.78
CA LEU A 30 2.85 -14.59 -4.44
C LEU A 30 3.13 -15.84 -5.31
N ALA A 31 3.41 -15.66 -6.59
CA ALA A 31 3.80 -16.77 -7.48
C ALA A 31 5.10 -17.45 -7.06
N SER A 32 6.01 -16.73 -6.39
CA SER A 32 7.26 -17.28 -5.85
C SER A 32 7.10 -18.00 -4.50
N GLY A 33 5.88 -18.05 -3.96
CA GLY A 33 5.56 -18.67 -2.66
C GLY A 33 5.53 -17.70 -1.48
N GLY A 34 5.59 -16.39 -1.74
CA GLY A 34 5.41 -15.35 -0.73
C GLY A 34 3.98 -15.23 -0.21
N ASN A 35 3.82 -14.54 0.91
CA ASN A 35 2.55 -14.32 1.60
C ASN A 35 2.09 -12.85 1.51
N GLU A 36 0.77 -12.62 1.61
CA GLU A 36 0.14 -11.29 1.62
C GLU A 36 0.49 -10.42 2.85
N ASP A 37 0.91 -11.05 3.94
CA ASP A 37 1.35 -10.39 5.18
C ASP A 37 2.87 -10.20 5.27
N ASP A 38 3.62 -10.58 4.22
CA ASP A 38 5.07 -10.45 4.25
C ASP A 38 5.52 -8.99 4.33
N PRO A 39 6.68 -8.72 4.96
CA PRO A 39 7.29 -7.38 5.00
C PRO A 39 7.47 -6.75 3.61
N TYR A 40 7.55 -7.56 2.56
CA TYR A 40 7.59 -7.08 1.17
C TYR A 40 6.29 -6.38 0.75
N ILE A 41 5.13 -6.92 1.14
CA ILE A 41 3.81 -6.34 0.81
C ILE A 41 3.60 -5.03 1.57
N GLU A 42 4.11 -4.93 2.81
CA GLU A 42 4.16 -3.66 3.53
C GLU A 42 5.01 -2.59 2.82
N GLN A 43 6.13 -3.00 2.18
CA GLN A 43 6.94 -2.07 1.40
C GLN A 43 6.16 -1.53 0.20
N GLN A 44 5.41 -2.38 -0.50
CA GLN A 44 4.53 -1.96 -1.59
C GLN A 44 3.45 -0.99 -1.09
N LEU A 45 2.86 -1.25 0.07
CA LEU A 45 1.89 -0.35 0.70
C LEU A 45 2.50 1.01 1.06
N ARG A 46 3.69 1.04 1.67
CA ARG A 46 4.39 2.30 2.00
C ARG A 46 4.71 3.11 0.75
N PHE A 47 5.07 2.44 -0.34
CA PHE A 47 5.28 3.09 -1.63
C PHE A 47 3.97 3.67 -2.18
N ALA A 48 2.90 2.87 -2.20
CA ALA A 48 1.57 3.29 -2.67
C ALA A 48 1.05 4.53 -1.93
N LYS A 49 1.20 4.57 -0.60
CA LYS A 49 0.74 5.67 0.25
C LYS A 49 1.36 7.03 -0.11
N ARG A 50 2.53 7.07 -0.77
CA ARG A 50 3.16 8.33 -1.23
C ARG A 50 2.38 9.04 -2.33
N PHE A 51 1.47 8.34 -3.00
CA PHE A 51 0.66 8.87 -4.09
C PHE A 51 -0.76 9.24 -3.65
N VAL A 52 -1.11 8.97 -2.39
CA VAL A 52 -2.44 9.29 -1.86
C VAL A 52 -2.40 10.64 -1.14
N PRO A 53 -3.29 11.60 -1.45
CA PRO A 53 -3.35 12.86 -0.73
C PRO A 53 -3.63 12.66 0.77
N GLU A 54 -2.91 13.39 1.64
CA GLU A 54 -3.00 13.27 3.11
C GLU A 54 -4.44 13.43 3.66
N ASN A 55 -5.30 14.18 2.96
CA ASN A 55 -6.66 14.50 3.42
C ASN A 55 -7.64 13.32 3.50
N ASN A 56 -7.24 12.12 3.04
CA ASN A 56 -8.08 10.92 3.01
C ASN A 56 -7.60 9.79 3.94
N TYR A 57 -6.59 10.04 4.76
CA TYR A 57 -6.16 9.14 5.83
C TYR A 57 -6.20 9.90 7.16
N PRO A 58 -7.16 9.64 8.07
CA PRO A 58 -7.13 10.25 9.39
C PRO A 58 -5.80 9.85 10.04
N ASN A 59 -5.02 10.87 10.36
CA ASN A 59 -3.66 10.80 10.85
C ASN A 59 -3.68 10.14 12.26
N LYS A 60 -3.67 8.79 12.32
CA LYS A 60 -3.39 8.05 13.57
C LYS A 60 -1.91 8.20 13.88
N GLY A 61 -1.48 9.36 14.37
CA GLY A 61 -0.09 9.50 14.83
C GLY A 61 0.45 10.89 15.11
N ARG A 62 -0.22 11.99 14.75
CA ARG A 62 0.20 13.32 15.19
C ARG A 62 -0.64 13.82 16.35
N LEU A 63 -0.36 13.28 17.54
CA LEU A 63 -0.51 14.04 18.77
C LEU A 63 0.66 15.03 18.82
N THR A 64 0.53 16.15 18.11
CA THR A 64 1.32 17.33 18.45
C THR A 64 0.77 17.84 19.77
N GLN A 65 1.60 17.71 20.80
CA GLN A 65 1.43 18.39 22.07
C GLN A 65 1.49 19.90 21.79
N GLU A 66 0.38 20.59 22.00
CA GLU A 66 0.31 22.00 22.36
C GLU A 66 -0.66 22.15 23.53
#